data_AF-A0AAX4FF04-F1
#
_entry.id   AF-A0AAX4FF04-F1
#
_cell.length_a   1.000
_cell.length_b   1.000
_cell.length_c   1.000
_cell.angle_alpha   90.00
_cell.angle_beta   90.00
_cell.angle_gamma   90.00
#
_symmetry.space_group_name_H-M   'P 1'
#
loop_
_entity.id
_entity.type
_entity.pdbx_description
1 polymer ?
#
loop_
_entity_poly.entity_id
_entity_poly.type
_entity_poly.pdbx_seq_one_letter_code
_entity_poly.pdbx_strand_id
1 'polypeptide(L)'
;MKLLSIVLVFFGLISVANAQTACPSGVAPGSPQCGPDSGTSRGDSPTPPPRPTGEWIKTWGAIANAEDSSEAWASIGKFSKGDAEADAIDQCQSAGFHGCEITFTYRNQCVALASPSSAHDQAGVASAPNIALAESNAMGMCRKKGGSGCSVVYKDCTKPVFRKF
;
A
#
# COMPACT_ATOMS: atom_id res chain seq x y z
N MET A 1 -42.58 72.48 -37.14
CA MET A 1 -41.26 72.29 -36.48
C MET A 1 -41.42 72.45 -34.97
N LYS A 2 -41.77 71.39 -34.22
CA LYS A 2 -41.78 71.40 -32.73
C LYS A 2 -41.96 70.03 -32.05
N LEU A 3 -41.89 68.93 -32.79
CA LEU A 3 -42.02 67.56 -32.25
C LEU A 3 -40.72 66.74 -32.35
N LEU A 4 -39.64 67.31 -32.91
CA LEU A 4 -38.35 66.64 -33.03
C LEU A 4 -37.51 66.69 -31.74
N SER A 5 -37.89 67.53 -30.77
CA SER A 5 -37.11 67.72 -29.52
C SER A 5 -37.50 66.78 -28.38
N ILE A 6 -38.61 66.03 -28.50
CA ILE A 6 -39.06 65.10 -27.44
C ILE A 6 -38.38 63.72 -27.57
N VAL A 7 -37.84 63.38 -28.75
CA VAL A 7 -37.20 62.08 -28.99
C VAL A 7 -35.80 61.98 -28.34
N LEU A 8 -35.16 63.10 -28.01
CA LEU A 8 -33.78 63.14 -27.50
C LEU A 8 -33.62 63.08 -25.98
N VAL A 9 -34.72 63.08 -25.21
CA VAL A 9 -34.66 63.08 -23.72
C VAL A 9 -34.82 61.67 -23.11
N PHE A 10 -35.14 60.66 -23.92
CA PHE A 10 -35.39 59.29 -23.44
C PHE A 10 -34.18 58.34 -23.53
N PHE A 11 -32.95 58.86 -23.67
CA PHE A 11 -31.73 58.04 -23.78
C PHE A 11 -30.84 58.05 -22.52
N GLY A 12 -31.34 58.59 -21.39
CA GLY A 12 -30.52 58.95 -20.23
C GLY A 12 -30.58 58.07 -18.98
N LEU A 13 -31.18 56.87 -19.03
CA LEU A 13 -31.34 56.02 -17.83
C LEU A 13 -31.06 54.55 -18.14
N ILE A 14 -29.84 54.24 -18.64
CA ILE A 14 -29.35 52.86 -18.63
C ILE A 14 -28.67 52.64 -17.28
N SER A 15 -29.46 52.31 -16.25
CA SER A 15 -28.91 51.82 -14.99
C SER A 15 -28.27 50.46 -15.23
N VAL A 16 -26.95 50.39 -15.08
CA VAL A 16 -26.23 49.11 -14.98
C VAL A 16 -26.70 48.37 -13.73
N ALA A 17 -27.62 47.43 -13.90
CA ALA A 17 -28.04 46.54 -12.83
C ALA A 17 -26.88 45.57 -12.52
N ASN A 18 -26.17 45.83 -11.42
CA ASN A 18 -25.13 44.93 -10.92
C ASN A 18 -25.79 43.73 -10.23
N ALA A 19 -26.20 42.72 -11.00
CA ALA A 19 -26.64 41.43 -10.48
C ALA A 19 -25.42 40.51 -10.26
N GLN A 20 -24.55 40.87 -9.31
CA GLN A 20 -23.44 40.00 -8.91
C GLN A 20 -24.03 38.93 -7.99
N THR A 21 -24.34 37.74 -8.51
CA THR A 21 -24.80 36.61 -7.69
C THR A 21 -23.62 35.72 -7.32
N ALA A 22 -23.48 35.40 -6.03
CA ALA A 22 -22.57 34.38 -5.53
C ALA A 22 -23.36 33.12 -5.17
N CYS A 23 -22.84 31.97 -5.57
CA CYS A 23 -23.36 30.66 -5.19
C CYS A 23 -22.37 30.00 -4.21
N PRO A 24 -22.84 29.33 -3.15
CA PRO A 24 -21.98 28.45 -2.35
C PRO A 24 -21.27 27.41 -3.22
N SER A 25 -20.09 26.98 -2.78
CA SER A 25 -19.30 25.96 -3.50
C SER A 25 -20.13 24.67 -3.71
N GLY A 26 -20.13 24.15 -4.94
CA GLY A 26 -20.91 22.95 -5.32
C GLY A 26 -22.36 23.20 -5.74
N VAL A 27 -22.83 24.45 -5.73
CA VAL A 27 -24.17 24.83 -6.18
C VAL A 27 -24.16 25.22 -7.66
N ALA A 28 -25.08 24.66 -8.45
CA ALA A 28 -25.19 24.96 -9.89
C ALA A 28 -25.69 26.40 -10.14
N PRO A 29 -25.25 27.07 -11.22
CA PRO A 29 -25.76 28.40 -11.58
C PRO A 29 -27.29 28.41 -11.75
N GLY A 30 -27.98 29.42 -11.20
CA GLY A 30 -29.44 29.56 -11.27
C GLY A 30 -30.21 28.83 -10.17
N SER A 31 -29.53 28.17 -9.24
CA SER A 31 -30.14 27.60 -8.04
C SER A 31 -30.67 28.72 -7.11
N PRO A 32 -31.80 28.49 -6.40
CA PRO A 32 -32.34 29.44 -5.42
C PRO A 32 -31.45 29.60 -4.17
N GLN A 33 -30.42 28.76 -4.03
CA GLN A 33 -29.39 28.88 -3.00
C GLN A 33 -28.30 29.91 -3.39
N CYS A 34 -28.28 30.37 -4.64
CA CYS A 34 -27.45 31.50 -5.06
C CYS A 34 -28.11 32.82 -4.65
N GLY A 35 -27.34 33.72 -4.07
CA GLY A 35 -27.83 35.02 -3.60
C GLY A 35 -26.95 36.17 -4.08
N PRO A 36 -27.30 37.42 -3.76
CA PRO A 36 -26.44 38.58 -4.01
C PRO A 36 -25.08 38.38 -3.32
N ASP A 37 -23.96 38.64 -4.01
CA ASP A 37 -22.61 38.56 -3.41
C ASP A 37 -22.45 39.65 -2.35
N SER A 38 -22.48 39.26 -1.07
CA SER A 38 -22.26 40.15 0.06
C SER A 38 -20.78 40.51 0.28
N GLY A 39 -19.86 39.96 -0.52
CA GLY A 39 -18.41 40.05 -0.32
C GLY A 39 -17.90 39.24 0.88
N THR A 40 -18.80 38.79 1.77
CA THR A 40 -18.53 37.94 2.93
C THR A 40 -18.85 36.47 2.68
N SER A 41 -19.56 36.16 1.59
CA SER A 41 -19.91 34.79 1.16
C SER A 41 -18.77 34.01 0.51
N ARG A 42 -17.56 34.58 0.44
CA ARG A 42 -16.33 33.85 0.09
C ARG A 42 -15.84 33.01 1.28
N GLY A 43 -16.76 32.28 1.92
CA GLY A 43 -16.42 31.35 2.98
C GLY A 43 -15.41 30.34 2.44
N ASP A 44 -14.41 30.02 3.27
CA ASP A 44 -13.43 28.99 2.99
C ASP A 44 -14.12 27.74 2.45
N SER A 45 -13.88 27.44 1.17
CA SER A 45 -14.35 26.18 0.62
C SER A 45 -13.66 25.05 1.40
N PRO A 46 -14.42 24.09 1.95
CA PRO A 46 -13.81 22.93 2.59
C PRO A 46 -12.84 22.29 1.61
N THR A 47 -11.61 22.03 2.06
CA THR A 47 -10.63 21.30 1.24
C THR A 47 -11.27 20.00 0.79
N PRO A 48 -11.20 19.65 -0.51
CA PRO A 48 -11.76 18.40 -0.99
C PRO A 48 -11.15 17.24 -0.19
N PRO A 49 -11.93 16.15 0.03
CA PRO A 49 -11.42 15.01 0.78
C PRO A 49 -10.16 14.46 0.12
N PRO A 50 -9.20 13.92 0.91
CA PRO A 50 -7.98 13.33 0.38
C PRO A 50 -8.31 12.26 -0.68
N ARG A 51 -7.69 12.36 -1.85
CA ARG A 51 -7.80 11.34 -2.89
C ARG A 51 -6.66 10.35 -2.75
N PRO A 52 -6.89 9.03 -2.98
CA PRO A 52 -5.81 8.07 -3.03
C PRO A 52 -4.80 8.50 -4.11
N THR A 53 -3.54 8.66 -3.70
CA THR A 53 -2.44 9.00 -4.62
C THR A 53 -1.78 7.75 -5.21
N GLY A 54 -2.30 6.57 -4.87
CA GLY A 54 -1.74 5.28 -5.24
C GLY A 54 -2.36 4.13 -4.46
N GLU A 55 -1.71 2.97 -4.52
CA GLU A 55 -2.11 1.73 -3.87
C GLU A 55 -0.93 1.01 -3.22
N TRP A 56 -1.20 0.23 -2.18
CA TRP A 56 -0.21 -0.64 -1.54
C TRP A 56 -0.20 -2.02 -2.20
N ILE A 57 0.91 -2.36 -2.84
CA ILE A 57 1.15 -3.67 -3.41
C ILE A 57 1.76 -4.58 -2.35
N LYS A 58 1.12 -5.73 -2.14
CA LYS A 58 1.63 -6.76 -1.24
C LYS A 58 2.89 -7.38 -1.82
N THR A 59 3.83 -7.70 -0.96
CA THR A 59 5.02 -8.44 -1.31
C THR A 59 5.07 -9.75 -0.55
N TRP A 60 5.74 -10.72 -1.16
CA TRP A 60 5.79 -12.10 -0.74
C TRP A 60 7.24 -12.57 -0.62
N GLY A 61 7.45 -13.54 0.25
CA GLY A 61 8.67 -14.33 0.31
C GLY A 61 8.32 -15.78 0.59
N ALA A 62 9.23 -16.68 0.25
CA ALA A 62 9.08 -18.11 0.46
C ALA A 62 10.41 -18.72 0.88
N ILE A 63 10.36 -19.91 1.50
CA ILE A 63 11.51 -20.72 1.84
C ILE A 63 11.28 -22.11 1.23
N ALA A 64 12.29 -22.57 0.49
CA ALA A 64 12.38 -23.91 -0.07
C ALA A 64 13.46 -24.71 0.65
N ASN A 65 13.25 -26.01 0.82
CA ASN A 65 14.23 -26.96 1.32
C ASN A 65 14.45 -28.04 0.27
N ALA A 66 15.66 -28.58 0.21
CA ALA A 66 15.95 -29.75 -0.59
C ALA A 66 15.63 -31.03 0.19
N GLU A 67 15.27 -32.09 -0.54
CA GLU A 67 15.14 -33.43 0.03
C GLU A 67 16.49 -33.89 0.58
N ASP A 68 16.48 -34.63 1.70
CA ASP A 68 17.66 -35.19 2.37
C ASP A 68 18.78 -34.19 2.73
N SER A 69 18.46 -32.89 2.78
CA SER A 69 19.41 -31.82 3.14
C SER A 69 18.84 -30.93 4.26
N SER A 70 19.74 -30.38 5.07
CA SER A 70 19.40 -29.34 6.05
C SER A 70 19.47 -27.92 5.47
N GLU A 71 19.77 -27.79 4.17
CA GLU A 71 19.87 -26.51 3.48
C GLU A 71 18.50 -25.94 3.08
N ALA A 72 18.44 -24.61 3.04
CA ALA A 72 17.23 -23.86 2.75
C ALA A 72 17.56 -22.64 1.88
N TRP A 73 16.68 -22.31 0.94
CA TRP A 73 16.77 -21.15 0.06
C TRP A 73 15.54 -20.27 0.23
N ALA A 74 15.75 -18.95 0.19
CA ALA A 74 14.70 -18.00 0.49
C ALA A 74 14.53 -16.98 -0.63
N SER A 75 13.28 -16.65 -0.94
CA SER A 75 12.91 -15.55 -1.81
C SER A 75 12.28 -14.42 -1.00
N ILE A 76 12.43 -13.19 -1.47
CA ILE A 76 11.86 -12.01 -0.81
C ILE A 76 11.41 -10.96 -1.81
N GLY A 77 10.35 -10.23 -1.47
CA GLY A 77 9.96 -9.01 -2.17
C GLY A 77 9.23 -9.25 -3.48
N LYS A 78 8.79 -10.49 -3.75
CA LYS A 78 8.07 -10.82 -4.97
C LYS A 78 6.65 -10.28 -4.93
N PHE A 79 6.10 -9.91 -6.09
CA PHE A 79 4.77 -9.28 -6.16
C PHE A 79 3.62 -10.28 -6.12
N SER A 80 3.89 -11.58 -6.25
CA SER A 80 2.90 -12.64 -6.07
C SER A 80 3.45 -13.79 -5.23
N LYS A 81 2.53 -14.59 -4.68
CA LYS A 81 2.87 -15.81 -3.95
C LYS A 81 3.61 -16.81 -4.86
N GLY A 82 3.12 -17.01 -6.07
CA GLY A 82 3.71 -17.94 -7.04
C GLY A 82 5.12 -17.55 -7.46
N ASP A 83 5.38 -16.25 -7.67
CA ASP A 83 6.73 -15.77 -7.99
C ASP A 83 7.70 -15.95 -6.83
N ALA A 84 7.23 -15.81 -5.57
CA ALA A 84 8.04 -16.12 -4.39
C ALA A 84 8.39 -17.59 -4.32
N GLU A 85 7.42 -18.48 -4.52
CA GLU A 85 7.62 -19.92 -4.47
C GLU A 85 8.53 -20.39 -5.60
N ALA A 86 8.28 -19.96 -6.85
CA ALA A 86 9.11 -20.29 -7.99
C ALA A 86 10.56 -19.82 -7.78
N ASP A 87 10.78 -18.58 -7.33
CA ASP A 87 12.14 -18.06 -7.10
C ASP A 87 12.89 -18.81 -5.99
N ALA A 88 12.21 -19.26 -4.93
CA ALA A 88 12.85 -20.05 -3.88
C ALA A 88 13.24 -21.46 -4.37
N ILE A 89 12.39 -22.09 -5.18
CA ILE A 89 12.69 -23.37 -5.84
C ILE A 89 13.85 -23.22 -6.83
N ASP A 90 13.82 -22.19 -7.67
CA ASP A 90 14.86 -21.93 -8.67
C ASP A 90 16.22 -21.72 -8.01
N GLN A 91 16.28 -21.02 -6.88
CA GLN A 91 17.51 -20.86 -6.11
C GLN A 91 18.04 -22.20 -5.57
N CYS A 92 17.16 -23.05 -5.04
CA CYS A 92 17.51 -24.39 -4.56
C CYS A 92 18.05 -25.28 -5.69
N GLN A 93 17.36 -25.32 -6.82
CA GLN A 93 17.77 -26.11 -7.99
C GLN A 93 19.07 -25.57 -8.60
N SER A 94 19.24 -24.25 -8.67
CA SER A 94 20.45 -23.61 -9.17
C SER A 94 21.66 -23.87 -8.28
N ALA A 95 21.45 -24.12 -6.99
CA ALA A 95 22.49 -24.55 -6.06
C ALA A 95 22.89 -26.04 -6.23
N GLY A 96 22.22 -26.78 -7.13
CA GLY A 96 22.54 -28.17 -7.46
C GLY A 96 21.77 -29.21 -6.63
N PHE A 97 20.73 -28.80 -5.90
CA PHE A 97 19.92 -29.69 -5.10
C PHE A 97 18.71 -30.25 -5.87
N HIS A 98 18.23 -31.40 -5.42
CA HIS A 98 17.06 -32.08 -5.96
C HIS A 98 15.94 -32.14 -4.90
N GLY A 99 14.72 -32.45 -5.33
CA GLY A 99 13.58 -32.53 -4.40
C GLY A 99 13.28 -31.20 -3.70
N CYS A 100 13.51 -30.07 -4.36
CA CYS A 100 13.28 -28.74 -3.80
C CYS A 100 11.77 -28.50 -3.59
N GLU A 101 11.35 -28.35 -2.33
CA GLU A 101 9.96 -28.14 -1.95
C GLU A 101 9.78 -26.87 -1.11
N ILE A 102 8.64 -26.20 -1.28
CA ILE A 102 8.26 -25.04 -0.47
C ILE A 102 7.82 -25.51 0.91
N THR A 103 8.53 -25.05 1.94
CA THR A 103 8.23 -25.36 3.33
C THR A 103 7.57 -24.20 4.05
N PHE A 104 7.71 -22.97 3.55
CA PHE A 104 7.13 -21.80 4.17
C PHE A 104 6.91 -20.66 3.18
N THR A 105 5.76 -19.97 3.27
CA THR A 105 5.44 -18.80 2.44
C THR A 105 4.80 -17.71 3.28
N TYR A 106 5.21 -16.46 3.11
CA TYR A 106 4.76 -15.32 3.92
C TYR A 106 4.53 -14.06 3.07
N ARG A 107 3.76 -13.10 3.62
CA ARG A 107 3.44 -11.83 2.95
C ARG A 107 3.44 -10.68 3.94
N ASN A 108 3.93 -9.52 3.52
CA ASN A 108 3.96 -8.27 4.31
C ASN A 108 4.42 -8.47 5.77
N GLN A 109 5.37 -9.38 6.00
CA GLN A 109 5.83 -9.81 7.31
C GLN A 109 7.32 -10.13 7.27
N CYS A 110 7.91 -10.25 8.45
CA CYS A 110 9.24 -10.80 8.65
C CYS A 110 9.18 -12.30 8.84
N VAL A 111 10.27 -12.99 8.50
CA VAL A 111 10.49 -14.42 8.70
C VAL A 111 11.82 -14.64 9.39
N ALA A 112 11.94 -15.73 10.14
CA ALA A 112 13.22 -16.26 10.59
C ALA A 112 13.24 -17.79 10.49
N LEU A 113 14.41 -18.33 10.21
CA LEU A 113 14.74 -19.76 10.21
C LEU A 113 15.76 -20.01 11.32
N ALA A 114 15.44 -20.92 12.23
CA ALA A 114 16.35 -21.41 13.25
C ALA A 114 16.75 -22.85 12.96
N SER A 115 18.05 -23.10 12.86
CA SER A 115 18.61 -24.43 12.68
C SER A 115 19.12 -24.99 14.00
N PRO A 116 18.88 -26.28 14.29
CA PRO A 116 19.54 -26.98 15.39
C PRO A 116 21.03 -27.24 15.07
N SER A 117 21.79 -27.63 16.10
CA SER A 117 23.21 -28.01 15.95
C SER A 117 23.40 -29.38 15.32
N SER A 118 22.44 -30.29 15.49
CA SER A 118 22.42 -31.61 14.86
C SER A 118 21.67 -31.56 13.53
N ALA A 119 22.27 -32.09 12.46
CA ALA A 119 21.61 -32.17 11.15
C ALA A 119 20.39 -33.12 11.11
N HIS A 120 20.25 -34.00 12.11
CA HIS A 120 19.10 -34.90 12.23
C HIS A 120 17.89 -34.26 12.93
N ASP A 121 18.10 -33.12 13.60
CA ASP A 121 17.04 -32.40 14.29
C ASP A 121 16.31 -31.47 13.31
N GLN A 122 15.04 -31.18 13.57
CA GLN A 122 14.25 -30.34 12.66
C GLN A 122 14.43 -28.83 12.90
N ALA A 123 14.58 -28.09 11.81
CA ALA A 123 14.57 -26.62 11.82
C ALA A 123 13.19 -26.02 12.19
N GLY A 124 13.23 -24.83 12.77
CA GLY A 124 12.07 -24.01 13.08
C GLY A 124 11.97 -22.82 12.13
N VAL A 125 10.80 -22.62 11.52
CA VAL A 125 10.49 -21.42 10.73
C VAL A 125 9.32 -20.70 11.38
N ALA A 126 9.36 -19.37 11.44
CA ALA A 126 8.21 -18.58 11.85
C ALA A 126 8.19 -17.22 11.16
N SER A 127 6.99 -16.73 10.85
CA SER A 127 6.77 -15.33 10.48
C SER A 127 6.26 -14.51 11.65
N ALA A 128 6.54 -13.21 11.63
CA ALA A 128 6.02 -12.25 12.58
C ALA A 128 6.00 -10.82 11.99
N PRO A 129 5.31 -9.86 12.61
CA PRO A 129 5.32 -8.45 12.18
C PRO A 129 6.68 -7.75 12.25
N ASN A 130 7.66 -8.30 12.98
CA ASN A 130 9.02 -7.77 13.08
C ASN A 130 10.04 -8.90 13.26
N ILE A 131 11.32 -8.60 13.03
CA ILE A 131 12.41 -9.58 13.08
C ILE A 131 12.54 -10.22 14.47
N ALA A 132 12.56 -9.42 15.55
CA ALA A 132 12.81 -9.95 16.89
C ALA A 132 11.77 -11.00 17.31
N LEU A 133 10.49 -10.78 16.97
CA LEU A 133 9.44 -11.74 17.23
C LEU A 133 9.54 -12.96 16.30
N ALA A 134 9.92 -12.78 15.04
CA ALA A 134 10.13 -13.89 14.10
C ALA A 134 11.26 -14.80 14.60
N GLU A 135 12.38 -14.22 15.04
CA GLU A 135 13.52 -14.94 15.63
C GLU A 135 13.11 -15.73 16.88
N SER A 136 12.45 -15.06 17.83
CA SER A 136 11.98 -15.70 19.06
C SER A 136 11.04 -16.87 18.76
N ASN A 137 10.10 -16.67 17.83
CA ASN A 137 9.16 -17.71 17.42
C ASN A 137 9.87 -18.86 16.69
N ALA A 138 10.80 -18.58 15.77
CA ALA A 138 11.56 -19.60 15.04
C ALA A 138 12.41 -20.45 15.99
N MET A 139 13.09 -19.81 16.95
CA MET A 139 13.84 -20.48 18.01
C MET A 139 12.94 -21.36 18.89
N GLY A 140 11.76 -20.86 19.26
CA GLY A 140 10.75 -21.62 19.98
C GLY A 140 10.26 -22.83 19.18
N MET A 141 10.02 -22.67 17.88
CA MET A 141 9.60 -23.75 16.99
C MET A 141 10.69 -24.81 16.82
N CYS A 142 11.95 -24.41 16.65
CA CYS A 142 13.08 -25.33 16.57
C CYS A 142 13.18 -26.21 17.83
N ARG A 143 13.13 -25.59 19.02
CA ARG A 143 13.15 -26.33 20.30
C ARG A 143 11.95 -27.25 20.47
N LYS A 144 10.75 -26.80 20.09
CA LYS A 144 9.51 -27.60 20.17
C LYS A 144 9.56 -28.84 19.28
N LYS A 145 10.28 -28.78 18.16
CA LYS A 145 10.51 -29.93 17.27
C LYS A 145 11.66 -30.84 17.72
N GLY A 146 12.18 -30.65 18.93
CA GLY A 146 13.27 -31.46 19.49
C GLY A 146 14.68 -30.96 19.17
N GLY A 147 14.82 -29.81 18.49
CA GLY A 147 16.10 -29.25 18.12
C GLY A 147 16.97 -28.86 19.32
N SER A 148 18.18 -29.42 19.37
CA SER A 148 19.21 -29.05 20.32
C SER A 148 20.09 -27.91 19.77
N GLY A 149 20.51 -26.99 20.65
CA GLY A 149 21.42 -25.89 20.26
C GLY A 149 20.90 -24.99 19.12
N CYS A 150 19.58 -24.78 19.05
CA CYS A 150 18.94 -23.96 18.03
C CYS A 150 19.58 -22.56 17.95
N SER A 151 19.83 -22.08 16.72
CA SER A 151 20.30 -20.73 16.43
C SER A 151 19.64 -20.19 15.15
N VAL A 152 19.41 -18.89 15.07
CA VAL A 152 18.84 -18.26 13.87
C VAL A 152 19.90 -18.21 12.78
N VAL A 153 19.62 -18.82 11.63
CA VAL A 153 20.53 -18.89 10.48
C VAL A 153 20.08 -18.01 9.31
N TYR A 154 18.80 -17.64 9.26
CA TYR A 154 18.26 -16.73 8.26
C TYR A 154 17.13 -15.88 8.84
N LYS A 155 17.03 -14.62 8.39
CA LYS A 155 15.95 -13.70 8.75
C LYS A 155 15.82 -12.59 7.71
N ASP A 156 14.59 -12.22 7.37
CA ASP A 156 14.33 -11.07 6.49
C ASP A 156 12.88 -10.59 6.59
N CYS A 157 12.54 -9.47 5.96
CA CYS A 157 11.20 -8.91 5.91
C CYS A 157 10.77 -8.51 4.51
N THR A 158 9.62 -8.99 4.09
CA THR A 158 8.98 -8.49 2.87
C THR A 158 8.04 -7.35 3.23
N LYS A 159 8.31 -6.14 2.71
CA LYS A 159 7.53 -4.92 2.99
C LYS A 159 6.66 -4.57 1.80
N PRO A 160 5.41 -4.12 2.00
CA PRO A 160 4.56 -3.71 0.89
C PRO A 160 5.16 -2.50 0.18
N VAL A 161 4.93 -2.40 -1.13
CA VAL A 161 5.42 -1.31 -1.97
C VAL A 161 4.26 -0.39 -2.32
N PHE A 162 4.41 0.92 -2.12
CA PHE A 162 3.42 1.89 -2.55
C PHE A 162 3.62 2.22 -4.03
N ARG A 163 2.60 1.95 -4.86
CA ARG A 163 2.56 2.33 -6.27
C ARG A 163 1.71 3.58 -6.43
N LYS A 164 2.33 4.68 -6.86
CA LYS A 164 1.63 5.93 -7.19
C LYS A 164 0.85 5.76 -8.50
N PHE A 165 -0.30 6.42 -8.61
CA PHE A 165 -1.04 6.57 -9.87
C PHE A 165 -0.43 7.64 -10.77
#